data_AF-A0A377FM96-F1
#
_entry.id   AF-A0A377FM96-F1
#
_cell.length_a   1.000
_cell.length_b   1.000
_cell.length_c   1.000
_cell.angle_alpha   90.00
_cell.angle_beta   90.00
_cell.angle_gamma   90.00
#
_symmetry.space_group_name_H-M   'P 1'
#
loop_
_entity.id
_entity.type
_entity.pdbx_description
1 polymer ?
#
loop_
_entity_poly.entity_id
_entity_poly.type
_entity_poly.pdbx_seq_one_letter_code
_entity_poly.pdbx_strand_id
1 'polypeptide(L)'
;MVKSQRQKINLARNKTVLSVVLVGLICVFLVVLSAYSAELKMTNNQLDRNNRILQDEIDTLDVKIKAANSLEHIETVATSKLGMVYANENECIYLSKTAAPKGNLATTIKENAYK
;
A
#
# COMPACT_ATOMS: atom_id res chain seq x y z
N MET A 1 -32.33 19.00 68.20
CA MET A 1 -31.03 19.03 67.48
C MET A 1 -30.54 17.64 67.01
N VAL A 2 -30.76 16.55 67.76
CA VAL A 2 -30.26 15.19 67.42
C VAL A 2 -30.82 14.61 66.11
N LYS A 3 -32.10 14.82 65.77
CA LYS A 3 -32.70 14.30 64.52
C LYS A 3 -32.10 14.92 63.24
N SER A 4 -31.77 16.21 63.27
CA SER A 4 -31.16 16.93 62.14
C SER A 4 -29.73 16.46 61.85
N GLN A 5 -28.95 16.18 62.89
CA GLN A 5 -27.59 15.62 62.76
C GLN A 5 -27.63 14.21 62.14
N ARG A 6 -28.56 13.34 62.58
CA ARG A 6 -28.73 11.99 62.01
C ARG A 6 -29.15 12.02 60.54
N GLN A 7 -30.00 12.96 60.14
CA GLN A 7 -30.40 13.14 58.73
C GLN A 7 -29.23 13.53 57.83
N LYS A 8 -28.38 14.47 58.28
CA LYS A 8 -27.17 14.88 57.53
C LYS A 8 -26.19 13.72 57.33
N ILE A 9 -25.99 12.90 58.36
CA ILE A 9 -25.10 11.73 58.30
C ILE A 9 -25.63 10.68 57.31
N ASN A 10 -26.94 10.39 57.32
CA ASN A 10 -27.54 9.44 56.39
C ASN A 10 -27.49 9.94 54.93
N LEU A 11 -27.70 11.24 54.70
CA LEU A 11 -27.58 11.84 53.38
C LEU A 11 -26.15 11.76 52.85
N ALA A 12 -25.16 12.10 53.68
CA ALA A 12 -23.75 12.00 53.34
C ALA A 12 -23.35 10.54 53.02
N ARG A 13 -23.75 9.58 53.86
CA ARG A 13 -23.52 8.15 53.65
C ARG A 13 -24.13 7.65 52.34
N ASN A 14 -25.38 8.00 52.04
CA ASN A 14 -26.03 7.60 50.79
C ASN A 14 -25.32 8.19 49.56
N LYS A 15 -24.82 9.43 49.66
CA LYS A 15 -24.07 10.09 48.58
C LYS A 15 -22.71 9.41 48.33
N THR A 16 -22.03 8.96 49.39
CA THR A 16 -20.80 8.16 49.26
C THR A 16 -21.07 6.79 48.64
N VAL A 17 -22.10 6.08 49.08
CA VAL A 17 -22.49 4.78 48.51
C VAL A 17 -22.83 4.92 47.02
N LEU A 18 -23.61 5.95 46.65
CA LEU A 18 -23.94 6.22 45.26
C LEU A 18 -22.69 6.50 44.40
N SER A 19 -21.73 7.26 44.95
CA SER A 19 -20.46 7.53 44.27
C SER A 19 -19.63 6.27 44.05
N VAL A 20 -19.57 5.36 45.03
CA VAL A 20 -18.84 4.09 44.88
C VAL A 20 -19.48 3.22 43.80
N VAL A 21 -20.82 3.15 43.76
CA VAL A 21 -21.54 2.41 42.72
C VAL A 21 -21.30 3.01 41.33
N LEU A 22 -21.31 4.34 41.21
CA LEU A 22 -21.06 5.04 39.94
C LEU A 22 -19.64 4.75 39.42
N VAL A 23 -18.64 4.82 40.30
CA VAL A 23 -17.25 4.50 39.94
C VAL A 23 -17.13 3.03 39.53
N GLY A 24 -17.79 2.12 40.24
CA GLY A 24 -17.85 0.70 39.87
C GLY A 24 -18.42 0.48 38.46
N LEU A 25 -19.51 1.16 38.11
CA LEU A 25 -20.10 1.10 36.77
C LEU A 25 -19.14 1.63 35.69
N ILE A 26 -18.45 2.74 35.95
CA ILE A 26 -17.46 3.30 35.03
C ILE A 26 -16.32 2.30 34.82
N CYS A 27 -15.82 1.66 35.88
CA CYS A 27 -14.77 0.64 35.77
C CYS A 27 -15.19 -0.53 34.89
N VAL A 28 -16.41 -1.05 35.06
CA VAL A 28 -16.94 -2.14 34.21
C VAL A 28 -17.06 -1.70 32.76
N PHE A 29 -17.55 -0.47 32.53
CA PHE A 29 -17.68 0.09 31.18
C PHE A 29 -16.31 0.20 30.48
N LEU A 30 -15.27 0.66 31.19
CA LEU A 30 -13.91 0.79 30.65
C LEU A 30 -13.30 -0.56 30.24
N VAL A 31 -13.58 -1.65 30.97
CA VAL A 31 -13.11 -2.99 30.62
C VAL A 31 -13.78 -3.50 29.34
N VAL A 32 -15.08 -3.26 29.18
CA VAL A 32 -15.78 -3.64 27.95
C VAL A 32 -15.26 -2.82 26.76
N LEU A 33 -15.09 -1.51 26.95
CA LEU A 33 -14.58 -0.62 25.90
C LEU A 33 -13.14 -0.97 25.48
N SER A 34 -12.30 -1.41 26.43
CA SER A 34 -10.93 -1.82 26.14
C SER A 34 -10.88 -3.12 25.34
N ALA A 35 -11.77 -4.08 25.63
CA ALA A 35 -11.92 -5.30 24.85
C ALA A 35 -12.35 -5.00 23.39
N TYR A 36 -13.37 -4.16 23.19
CA TYR A 36 -13.78 -3.72 21.85
C TYR A 36 -12.67 -2.94 21.14
N SER A 37 -11.94 -2.09 21.86
CA SER A 37 -10.82 -1.33 21.28
C SER A 37 -9.66 -2.25 20.88
N ALA A 38 -9.42 -3.33 21.62
CA ALA A 38 -8.42 -4.34 21.26
C ALA A 38 -8.84 -5.11 20.00
N GLU A 39 -10.11 -5.47 19.88
CA GLU A 39 -10.68 -6.11 18.68
C GLU A 39 -10.61 -5.18 17.46
N LEU A 40 -11.00 -3.91 17.60
CA LEU A 40 -10.87 -2.89 16.57
C LEU A 40 -9.42 -2.68 16.11
N LYS A 41 -8.47 -2.64 17.06
CA LYS A 41 -7.04 -2.57 16.73
C LYS A 41 -6.56 -3.80 15.97
N MET A 42 -7.04 -4.99 16.33
CA MET A 42 -6.70 -6.23 15.63
C MET A 42 -7.23 -6.18 14.19
N THR A 43 -8.49 -5.80 13.99
CA THR A 43 -9.12 -5.70 12.67
C THR A 43 -8.43 -4.66 11.80
N ASN A 44 -8.09 -3.48 12.34
CA ASN A 44 -7.33 -2.47 11.60
C ASN A 44 -5.94 -2.99 11.19
N ASN A 45 -5.22 -3.64 12.11
CA ASN A 45 -3.92 -4.22 11.80
C ASN A 45 -4.00 -5.35 10.77
N GLN A 46 -5.11 -6.09 10.73
CA GLN A 46 -5.35 -7.09 9.69
C GLN A 46 -5.64 -6.43 8.34
N LEU A 47 -6.45 -5.37 8.32
CA LEU A 47 -6.75 -4.62 7.11
C LEU A 47 -5.50 -3.97 6.52
N ASP A 48 -4.63 -3.38 7.36
CA ASP A 48 -3.35 -2.83 6.93
C ASP A 48 -2.41 -3.90 6.37
N ARG A 49 -2.37 -5.10 6.97
CA ARG A 49 -1.59 -6.22 6.44
C ARG A 49 -2.11 -6.64 5.06
N ASN A 50 -3.42 -6.76 4.89
CA ASN A 50 -4.02 -7.15 3.62
C ASN A 50 -3.75 -6.11 2.54
N ASN A 51 -3.88 -4.82 2.86
CA ASN A 51 -3.54 -3.73 1.95
C ASN A 51 -2.06 -3.78 1.54
N ARG A 52 -1.15 -4.05 2.48
CA ARG A 52 0.27 -4.20 2.17
C ARG A 52 0.54 -5.39 1.26
N ILE A 53 -0.08 -6.54 1.51
CA ILE A 53 0.05 -7.72 0.63
C ILE A 53 -0.42 -7.41 -0.79
N LEU A 54 -1.56 -6.73 -0.94
CA LEU A 54 -2.05 -6.33 -2.25
C LEU A 54 -1.09 -5.36 -2.96
N GLN A 55 -0.49 -4.43 -2.22
CA GLN A 55 0.51 -3.53 -2.78
C GLN A 55 1.78 -4.27 -3.22
N ASP A 56 2.27 -5.21 -2.40
CA ASP A 56 3.43 -6.05 -2.74
C ASP A 56 3.16 -6.90 -4.00
N GLU A 57 1.93 -7.41 -4.15
CA GLU A 57 1.49 -8.13 -5.35
C GLU A 57 1.46 -7.22 -6.58
N ILE A 58 0.94 -6.00 -6.45
CA ILE A 58 0.93 -4.98 -7.53
C ILE A 58 2.37 -4.65 -7.95
N ASP A 59 3.25 -4.37 -7.00
CA ASP A 59 4.65 -4.02 -7.28
C ASP A 59 5.38 -5.19 -7.97
N THR A 60 5.11 -6.42 -7.52
CA THR A 60 5.63 -7.63 -8.18
C THR A 60 5.10 -7.76 -9.61
N LEU A 61 3.82 -7.47 -9.84
CA LEU A 61 3.21 -7.52 -11.16
C LEU A 61 3.78 -6.42 -12.07
N ASP A 62 3.98 -5.21 -11.57
CA ASP A 62 4.61 -4.10 -12.29
C ASP A 62 6.03 -4.46 -12.72
N VAL A 63 6.84 -5.07 -11.84
CA VAL A 63 8.17 -5.58 -12.19
C VAL A 63 8.09 -6.64 -13.28
N LYS A 64 7.15 -7.59 -13.18
CA LYS A 64 6.97 -8.63 -14.22
C LYS A 64 6.55 -8.03 -15.56
N ILE A 65 5.67 -7.03 -15.56
CA ILE A 65 5.25 -6.32 -16.76
C ILE A 65 6.42 -5.55 -17.36
N LYS A 66 7.17 -4.81 -16.54
CA LYS A 66 8.39 -4.10 -16.99
C LYS A 66 9.44 -5.06 -17.53
N ALA A 67 9.58 -6.25 -16.95
CA ALA A 67 10.49 -7.27 -17.44
C ALA A 67 10.00 -7.90 -18.75
N ALA A 68 8.70 -8.16 -18.91
CA ALA A 68 8.13 -8.68 -20.15
C ALA A 68 8.08 -7.64 -21.27
N ASN A 69 7.92 -6.36 -20.91
CA ASN A 69 7.91 -5.22 -21.82
C ASN A 69 9.29 -4.54 -21.88
N SER A 70 10.32 -5.15 -21.29
CA SER A 70 11.67 -4.63 -21.44
C SER A 70 12.09 -4.83 -22.88
N LEU A 71 12.78 -3.83 -23.44
CA LEU A 71 13.27 -3.89 -24.80
C LEU A 71 14.09 -5.16 -25.05
N GLU A 72 14.87 -5.58 -24.07
CA GLU A 72 15.67 -6.81 -24.10
C GLU A 72 14.81 -8.07 -24.22
N HIS A 73 13.68 -8.16 -23.51
CA HIS A 73 12.76 -9.30 -23.65
C HIS A 73 12.09 -9.32 -25.03
N ILE A 74 11.67 -8.14 -25.52
CA ILE A 74 11.08 -7.98 -26.85
C ILE A 74 12.10 -8.35 -27.94
N GLU A 75 13.35 -7.87 -27.84
CA GLU A 75 14.46 -8.20 -28.74
C GLU A 75 14.74 -9.70 -28.73
N THR A 76 14.79 -10.31 -27.54
CA THR A 76 15.00 -11.75 -27.40
C THR A 76 13.89 -12.54 -28.07
N VAL A 77 12.62 -12.20 -27.84
CA VAL A 77 11.48 -12.90 -28.48
C VAL A 77 11.47 -12.68 -29.99
N ALA A 78 11.71 -11.45 -30.46
CA ALA A 78 11.75 -11.11 -31.87
C ALA A 78 12.84 -11.90 -32.60
N THR A 79 14.05 -11.94 -32.04
CA THR A 79 15.19 -12.61 -32.68
C THR A 79 15.16 -14.14 -32.52
N SER A 80 14.88 -14.64 -31.33
CA SER A 80 14.96 -16.08 -31.03
C SER A 80 13.72 -16.88 -31.43
N LYS A 81 12.53 -16.30 -31.31
CA LYS A 81 11.26 -17.02 -31.56
C LYS A 81 10.62 -16.64 -32.89
N LEU A 82 10.66 -15.36 -33.25
CA LEU A 82 10.04 -14.86 -34.48
C LEU A 82 11.01 -14.82 -35.66
N GLY A 83 12.29 -15.11 -35.43
CA GLY A 83 13.31 -15.15 -36.47
C GLY A 83 13.60 -13.79 -37.09
N MET A 84 13.26 -12.70 -36.40
CA MET A 84 13.58 -11.35 -36.86
C MET A 84 15.09 -11.12 -36.79
N VAL A 85 15.63 -10.50 -37.83
CA VAL A 85 17.06 -10.20 -37.94
C VAL A 85 17.24 -8.70 -38.06
N TYR A 86 18.29 -8.15 -37.46
CA TYR A 86 18.61 -6.73 -37.64
C TYR A 86 18.94 -6.46 -39.10
N ALA A 87 18.30 -5.42 -39.67
CA ALA A 87 18.56 -4.98 -41.03
C ALA A 87 20.01 -4.47 -41.16
N ASN A 88 20.66 -4.84 -42.25
CA ASN A 88 22.00 -4.34 -42.55
C ASN A 88 21.93 -2.91 -43.11
N GLU A 89 23.05 -2.19 -43.10
CA GLU A 89 23.14 -0.79 -43.57
C GLU A 89 22.68 -0.61 -45.01
N ASN A 90 22.84 -1.65 -45.82
CA ASN A 90 22.46 -1.70 -47.23
C ASN A 90 20.96 -1.99 -47.45
N GLU A 91 20.22 -2.36 -46.40
CA GLU A 91 18.80 -2.73 -46.44
C GLU A 91 17.90 -1.61 -45.87
N CYS A 92 18.49 -0.48 -45.47
CA CYS A 92 17.77 0.71 -45.01
C CYS A 92 17.50 1.68 -46.16
N ILE A 93 16.22 2.00 -46.43
CA ILE A 93 15.83 3.03 -47.41
C ILE A 93 15.49 4.32 -46.67
N TYR A 94 16.23 5.39 -46.95
CA TYR A 94 16.00 6.71 -46.36
C TYR A 94 15.03 7.53 -47.23
N LEU A 95 13.97 8.06 -46.61
CA LEU A 95 12.89 8.80 -47.28
C LEU A 95 13.32 10.20 -47.79
N SER A 96 14.46 10.73 -47.35
CA SER A 96 15.01 12.00 -47.90
C SER A 96 16.54 12.05 -47.87
N LYS A 97 17.15 12.60 -48.93
CA LYS A 97 18.61 12.77 -49.06
C LYS A 97 19.21 13.79 -48.06
N THR A 98 18.37 14.64 -47.48
CA THR A 98 18.75 15.65 -46.47
C THR A 98 18.58 15.17 -45.03
N ALA A 99 18.00 13.98 -44.80
CA ALA A 99 17.83 13.37 -43.48
C ALA A 99 18.58 12.03 -43.36
N ALA A 100 19.66 11.83 -44.12
CA ALA A 100 20.60 10.75 -43.82
C ALA A 100 21.26 11.08 -42.47
N PRO A 101 20.94 10.35 -41.38
CA PRO A 101 21.58 10.59 -40.10
C PRO A 101 23.09 10.33 -40.25
N LYS A 102 23.92 11.08 -39.52
CA LYS A 102 25.33 10.73 -39.34
C LYS A 102 25.41 9.47 -38.45
N GLY A 103 25.03 8.32 -38.98
CA GLY A 103 25.00 7.05 -38.25
C GLY A 103 23.87 6.12 -38.70
N ASN A 104 24.11 4.82 -38.52
CA ASN A 104 23.14 3.77 -38.80
C ASN A 104 21.91 3.93 -37.86
N LEU A 105 20.70 3.99 -38.42
CA LEU A 105 19.47 4.22 -37.65
C LEU A 105 19.29 3.16 -36.53
N ALA A 106 19.72 1.93 -36.80
CA ALA A 106 19.73 0.84 -35.83
C ALA A 106 20.65 1.15 -34.63
N THR A 107 21.81 1.76 -34.87
CA THR A 107 22.74 2.16 -33.80
C THR A 107 22.16 3.28 -32.94
N THR A 108 21.50 4.28 -33.54
CA THR A 108 20.86 5.37 -32.78
C THR A 108 19.66 4.89 -31.95
N ILE A 109 18.85 3.97 -32.47
CA ILE A 109 17.75 3.37 -31.70
C ILE A 109 18.31 2.57 -30.52
N LYS A 110 19.35 1.75 -30.75
CA LYS A 110 20.03 1.01 -29.70
C LYS A 110 20.60 1.95 -28.63
N GLU A 111 21.30 3.01 -29.03
CA GLU A 111 21.94 3.94 -28.09
C GLU A 111 20.93 4.74 -27.26
N ASN A 112 19.76 5.08 -27.78
CA ASN A 112 18.71 5.76 -27.02
C ASN A 112 17.88 4.82 -26.14
N ALA A 113 17.78 3.54 -26.52
CA ALA A 113 16.96 2.58 -25.79
C ALA A 113 17.71 1.88 -24.64
N TYR A 114 19.05 1.93 -24.64
CA TYR A 114 19.93 1.42 -23.58
C TYR A 114 20.66 2.55 -22.79
N LYS A 115 20.23 3.80 -22.94
CA LYS A 115 20.71 4.95 -22.18
C LYS A 115 19.96 5.15 -20.87
#